data_AF-A0A0F8WAV7-F1
#
_entry.id   AF-A0A0F8WAV7-F1
#
_cell.length_a   1.000
_cell.length_b   1.000
_cell.length_c   1.000
_cell.angle_alpha   90.00
_cell.angle_beta   90.00
_cell.angle_gamma   90.00
#
_symmetry.space_group_name_H-M   'P 1'
#
loop_
_entity.id
_entity.type
_entity.pdbx_description
1 polymer ?
#
loop_
_entity_poly.entity_id
_entity_poly.type
_entity_poly.pdbx_seq_one_letter_code
_entity_poly.pdbx_strand_id
1 'polypeptide(L)' 'MDTKLFKKTYPFICNDCGEFSHTKHEYCDKCGKEDSLRKARKIDYKNHRN' A
#
# COMPACT_ATOMS: atom_id res chain seq x y z
N MET A 1 14.02 -5.31 -7.07
CA MET A 1 13.10 -4.17 -7.31
C MET A 1 13.55 -2.97 -6.50
N ASP A 2 13.54 -1.76 -7.06
CA ASP A 2 13.90 -0.55 -6.31
C ASP A 2 12.69 0.01 -5.53
N THR A 3 12.91 0.60 -4.35
CA THR A 3 11.84 1.23 -3.54
C THR A 3 11.06 2.28 -4.34
N LYS A 4 11.72 2.96 -5.29
CA LYS A 4 11.16 4.01 -6.14
C LYS A 4 10.18 3.43 -7.16
N LEU A 5 10.50 2.27 -7.73
CA LEU A 5 9.62 1.54 -8.64
C LEU A 5 8.40 1.01 -7.88
N PHE A 6 8.61 0.44 -6.69
CA PHE A 6 7.53 -0.02 -5.82
C PHE A 6 6.53 1.09 -5.49
N LYS A 7 7.00 2.27 -5.07
CA LYS A 7 6.10 3.42 -4.80
C LYS A 7 5.35 3.92 -6.03
N LYS A 8 5.88 3.66 -7.23
CA LYS A 8 5.22 4.04 -8.49
C LYS A 8 4.13 3.04 -8.86
N THR A 9 4.37 1.74 -8.62
CA THR A 9 3.39 0.68 -8.86
C THR A 9 2.31 0.65 -7.78
N TYR A 10 2.72 0.70 -6.50
CA TYR A 10 1.87 0.65 -5.32
C TYR A 10 2.04 1.92 -4.48
N PRO A 11 1.46 3.05 -4.89
CA PRO A 11 1.54 4.32 -4.15
C PRO A 11 0.73 4.30 -2.85
N PHE A 12 -0.28 3.42 -2.72
CA PHE A 12 -1.16 3.36 -1.56
C PHE A 12 -1.04 2.03 -0.83
N ILE A 13 -1.25 2.07 0.48
CA ILE A 13 -1.22 0.92 1.35
C ILE A 13 -2.27 1.01 2.42
N CYS A 14 -2.94 -0.10 2.68
CA CYS A 14 -3.86 -0.25 3.78
C CYS A 14 -3.08 -0.31 5.11
N ASN A 15 -3.36 0.62 6.03
CA ASN A 15 -2.70 0.63 7.34
C ASN A 15 -3.14 -0.54 8.24
N ASP A 16 -4.33 -1.07 8.02
CA ASP A 16 -4.91 -2.11 8.86
C ASP A 16 -4.41 -3.51 8.51
N CYS A 17 -4.28 -3.76 7.21
CA CYS A 17 -4.13 -5.08 6.62
C CYS A 17 -2.87 -5.21 5.76
N GLY A 18 -2.18 -4.10 5.49
CA GLY A 18 -0.95 -4.07 4.69
C GLY A 18 -1.17 -4.23 3.18
N GLU A 19 -2.41 -4.21 2.70
CA GLU A 19 -2.71 -4.38 1.27
C GLU A 19 -2.14 -3.25 0.42
N PHE A 20 -1.56 -3.61 -0.72
CA PHE A 20 -0.96 -2.69 -1.67
C PHE A 20 -2.00 -2.27 -2.71
N SER A 21 -2.24 -0.96 -2.84
CA SER A 21 -3.18 -0.44 -3.82
C SER A 21 -2.52 0.52 -4.80
N HIS A 22 -2.93 0.41 -6.06
CA HIS A 22 -2.50 1.27 -7.15
C HIS A 22 -3.21 2.64 -7.10
N THR A 23 -4.43 2.65 -6.56
CA THR A 23 -5.32 3.83 -6.54
C THR A 23 -5.80 4.08 -5.11
N LYS A 24 -6.02 5.36 -4.76
CA LYS A 24 -6.65 5.69 -3.49
C LYS A 24 -8.15 5.44 -3.63
N HIS A 25 -8.62 4.33 -3.08
CA HIS A 25 -10.04 4.07 -2.90
C HIS A 25 -10.50 4.61 -1.53
N GLU A 26 -11.82 4.80 -1.39
CA GLU A 26 -12.43 5.14 -0.10
C GLU A 26 -12.42 3.95 0.85
N TYR A 27 -12.30 2.73 0.34
CA TYR A 27 -12.21 1.50 1.10
C TYR A 27 -11.03 0.65 0.64
N CYS A 28 -10.54 -0.18 1.54
CA CYS A 28 -9.52 -1.17 1.29
C CYS A 28 -10.10 -2.38 0.54
N ASP A 29 -9.55 -2.74 -0.62
CA ASP A 29 -10.05 -3.87 -1.44
C ASP A 29 -10.02 -5.22 -0.71
N LYS A 30 -9.00 -5.45 0.12
CA LYS A 30 -8.82 -6.73 0.82
C LYS A 30 -9.66 -6.85 2.09
N CYS A 31 -9.72 -5.77 2.84
CA CYS A 31 -10.22 -5.75 4.22
C CYS A 31 -11.55 -5.01 4.37
N GLY A 32 -12.01 -4.30 3.33
CA GLY A 32 -13.25 -3.52 3.33
C GLY A 32 -13.22 -2.25 4.17
N LYS A 33 -12.07 -1.91 4.78
CA LYS A 33 -11.98 -0.82 5.75
C LYS A 33 -11.91 0.54 5.07
N GLU A 34 -12.80 1.45 5.48
CA GLU A 34 -12.91 2.80 4.94
C GLU A 34 -11.73 3.69 5.38
N ASP A 35 -11.35 4.64 4.52
CA ASP A 35 -10.22 5.60 4.60
C ASP A 35 -8.90 5.02 5.16
N SER A 36 -8.70 3.71 4.99
CA SER A 36 -7.55 3.01 5.57
C SER A 36 -6.31 3.03 4.66
N LEU A 37 -6.44 3.56 3.44
CA LEU A 37 -5.37 3.67 2.45
C LEU A 37 -4.49 4.91 2.68
N ARG A 38 -3.27 4.68 3.16
CA ARG A 38 -2.19 5.68 3.31
C ARG A 38 -1.16 5.59 2.20
N LYS A 39 -0.28 6.59 2.06
CA LYS A 39 0.85 6.52 1.12
C LYS A 39 1.87 5.44 1.52
N ALA A 40 2.39 4.72 0.53
CA ALA A 40 3.42 3.72 0.69
C ALA A 40 4.76 4.33 1.16
N ARG A 41 5.37 3.71 2.19
CA ARG A 41 6.64 4.13 2.81
C ARG A 41 7.74 3.09 2.54
N LYS A 42 8.97 3.40 2.96
CA LYS A 42 10.12 2.47 2.83
C LYS A 42 9.93 1.17 3.61
N ILE A 43 9.24 1.23 4.76
CA ILE A 43 8.95 0.04 5.59
C ILE A 43 8.08 -0.96 4.84
N ASP A 44 7.12 -0.46 4.08
CA ASP A 44 6.18 -1.28 3.33
C ASP A 44 6.86 -2.04 2.18
N TYR A 45 7.82 -1.39 1.51
CA TYR A 45 8.67 -2.04 0.52
C TYR A 45 9.56 -3.13 1.14
N LYS A 46 10.06 -2.93 2.37
CA LYS A 46 10.78 -3.99 3.09
C LYS A 46 9.87 -5.19 3.35
N ASN A 47 8.62 -4.96 3.76
CA ASN A 47 7.64 -6.02 3.98
C ASN A 47 7.27 -6.76 2.69
N HIS A 48 7.22 -6.08 1.53
CA HIS A 48 7.01 -6.74 0.23
C HIS A 48 8.23 -7.59 -0.21
N ARG A 49 9.44 -7.23 0.23
CA ARG A 49 10.68 -7.90 -0.21
C ARG A 49 11.05 -9.13 0.63
N ASN A 50 10.51 -9.25 1.84
CA ASN A 50 10.80 -10.34 2.78
C ASN A 50 9.75 -11.43 2.67
#